data_AF-A0A1W2F8W4-F1
#
_entry.id   AF-A0A1W2F8W4-F1
#
_cell.length_a   1.000
_cell.length_b   1.000
_cell.length_c   1.000
_cell.angle_alpha   90.00
_cell.angle_beta   90.00
_cell.angle_gamma   90.00
#
_symmetry.space_group_name_H-M   'P 1'
#
loop_
_entity.id
_entity.type
_entity.pdbx_description
1 polymer ?
#
loop_
_entity_poly.entity_id
_entity_poly.type
_entity_poly.pdbx_seq_one_letter_code
_entity_poly.pdbx_strand_id
1 'polypeptide(L)'
;MNTSKLKLALHWLLFVVGFYLFWGLSYLILTKFALSQVSSFEHNAGNIWSQMTATDIFWFVMFIFGIAVVIYVIRLFIRYAPNVKIAVLIYAVLIIVSVAVLVDKLAETTKALNLMPHVIINLAFLVPMAMMFFKGGENKNTTDLEDEDPDL
;
A
#
# COMPACT_ATOMS: atom_id res chain seq x y z
N MET A 1 10.79 24.42 25.81
CA MET A 1 9.82 24.70 24.71
C MET A 1 10.13 23.98 23.38
N ASN A 2 11.13 23.09 23.29
CA ASN A 2 11.43 22.27 22.08
C ASN A 2 11.06 20.78 22.21
N THR A 3 10.76 20.33 23.44
CA THR A 3 10.40 18.93 23.73
C THR A 3 9.10 18.49 23.05
N SER A 4 8.13 19.40 22.87
CA SER A 4 6.87 19.13 22.17
C SER A 4 7.07 18.82 20.67
N LYS A 5 7.84 19.65 19.96
CA LYS A 5 8.10 19.45 18.51
C LYS A 5 8.99 18.24 18.24
N LEU A 6 9.98 17.98 19.09
CA LEU A 6 10.87 16.83 18.94
C LEU A 6 10.14 15.51 19.25
N LYS A 7 9.28 15.48 20.27
CA LYS A 7 8.42 14.32 20.56
C LYS A 7 7.43 14.06 19.42
N LEU A 8 6.87 15.11 18.83
CA LEU A 8 6.00 15.01 17.65
C LEU A 8 6.75 14.44 16.44
N ALA A 9 7.94 14.98 16.14
CA ALA A 9 8.76 14.51 15.03
C ALA A 9 9.22 13.06 15.22
N LEU A 10 9.61 12.68 16.43
CA LEU A 10 10.02 11.30 16.75
C LEU A 10 8.84 10.32 16.63
N HIS A 11 7.65 10.72 17.06
CA HIS A 11 6.44 9.92 16.90
C HIS A 11 6.12 9.71 15.41
N TRP A 12 6.20 10.78 14.60
CA TRP A 12 6.04 10.71 13.15
C TRP A 12 7.09 9.84 12.47
N LEU A 13 8.34 9.92 12.91
CA LEU A 13 9.42 9.09 12.39
C LEU A 13 9.15 7.60 12.67
N LEU A 14 8.76 7.25 13.90
CA LEU A 14 8.39 5.89 14.27
C LEU A 14 7.21 5.37 13.43
N PHE A 15 6.26 6.25 13.14
CA PHE A 15 5.10 5.95 12.33
C PHE A 15 5.44 5.67 10.87
N VAL A 16 6.32 6.49 10.27
CA VAL A 16 6.81 6.28 8.90
C VAL A 16 7.63 4.99 8.81
N VAL A 17 8.45 4.69 9.82
CA VAL A 17 9.20 3.43 9.88
C VAL A 17 8.25 2.23 9.98
N GLY A 18 7.26 2.29 10.87
CA GLY A 18 6.24 1.23 11.03
C GLY A 18 5.45 1.00 9.75
N PHE A 19 5.02 2.09 9.09
CA PHE A 19 4.41 2.05 7.77
C PHE A 19 5.29 1.30 6.77
N TYR A 20 6.58 1.62 6.72
CA TYR A 20 7.48 1.08 5.70
C TYR A 20 7.78 -0.41 5.93
N LEU A 21 7.92 -0.82 7.20
CA LEU A 21 8.05 -2.23 7.57
C LEU A 21 6.78 -3.01 7.21
N PHE A 22 5.61 -2.47 7.53
CA PHE A 22 4.33 -3.09 7.19
C PHE A 22 4.14 -3.20 5.67
N TRP A 23 4.36 -2.10 4.95
CA TRP A 23 4.27 -2.06 3.49
C TRP A 23 5.24 -3.05 2.84
N GLY A 24 6.50 -3.08 3.27
CA GLY A 24 7.51 -4.01 2.74
C GLY A 24 7.14 -5.48 2.98
N LEU A 25 6.69 -5.83 4.19
CA LEU A 25 6.23 -7.18 4.53
C LEU A 25 5.01 -7.58 3.68
N SER A 26 3.99 -6.72 3.62
CA SER A 26 2.82 -6.96 2.79
C SER A 26 3.18 -7.09 1.31
N TYR A 27 4.07 -6.24 0.82
CA TYR A 27 4.56 -6.27 -0.54
C TYR A 27 5.24 -7.60 -0.89
N LEU A 28 6.13 -8.10 -0.01
CA LEU A 28 6.80 -9.39 -0.22
C LEU A 28 5.80 -10.55 -0.27
N ILE A 29 4.82 -10.56 0.64
CA ILE A 29 3.78 -11.59 0.68
C ILE A 29 2.93 -11.55 -0.60
N LEU A 30 2.44 -10.37 -0.98
CA LEU A 30 1.60 -10.16 -2.17
C LEU A 30 2.36 -10.50 -3.46
N THR A 31 3.63 -10.11 -3.54
CA THR A 31 4.50 -10.40 -4.69
C THR A 31 4.74 -11.90 -4.83
N LYS A 32 5.13 -12.59 -3.75
CA LYS A 32 5.35 -14.04 -3.76
C LYS A 32 4.08 -14.77 -4.21
N PHE A 33 2.95 -14.32 -3.71
CA PHE A 33 1.65 -14.86 -4.08
C PHE A 33 1.34 -14.65 -5.57
N ALA A 34 1.51 -13.43 -6.08
CA ALA A 34 1.26 -13.12 -7.49
C ALA A 34 2.23 -13.85 -8.44
N LEU A 35 3.50 -13.98 -8.07
CA LEU A 35 4.47 -14.79 -8.83
C LEU A 35 4.09 -16.28 -8.85
N SER A 36 3.60 -16.83 -7.74
CA SER A 36 3.10 -18.20 -7.68
C SER A 36 1.96 -18.42 -8.68
N GLN A 37 1.03 -17.47 -8.78
CA GLN A 37 -0.08 -17.52 -9.73
C GLN A 37 0.41 -17.42 -11.18
N VAL A 38 1.31 -16.47 -11.47
CA VAL A 38 1.93 -16.33 -12.80
C VAL A 38 2.62 -17.63 -13.23
N SER A 39 3.36 -18.29 -12.34
CA SER A 39 4.00 -19.57 -12.64
C SER A 39 2.99 -20.69 -12.94
N SER A 40 1.87 -20.71 -12.21
CA SER A 40 0.78 -21.68 -12.43
C SER A 40 0.13 -21.48 -13.80
N PHE A 41 -0.05 -20.23 -14.23
CA PHE A 41 -0.55 -19.89 -15.57
C PHE A 41 0.44 -20.20 -16.69
N GLU A 42 1.75 -20.00 -16.51
CA GLU A 42 2.77 -20.33 -17.54
C GLU A 42 2.80 -21.84 -17.83
N HIS A 43 2.56 -22.69 -16.82
CA HIS A 43 2.58 -24.14 -16.97
C HIS A 43 1.25 -24.76 -17.44
N ASN A 44 0.16 -24.00 -17.37
CA ASN A 44 -1.18 -24.45 -17.75
C ASN A 44 -1.65 -23.74 -19.04
N ALA A 45 -1.29 -24.31 -20.20
CA ALA A 45 -1.64 -23.80 -21.53
C ALA A 45 -3.12 -23.95 -21.93
N GLY A 46 -4.05 -23.88 -20.98
CA GLY A 46 -5.49 -24.03 -21.18
C GLY A 46 -6.28 -22.74 -20.91
N ASN A 47 -7.54 -22.69 -21.37
CA ASN A 47 -8.41 -21.52 -21.25
C ASN A 47 -8.56 -21.11 -19.76
N ILE A 48 -8.09 -19.91 -19.41
CA ILE A 48 -7.91 -19.36 -18.04
C ILE A 48 -9.17 -19.53 -17.18
N TRP A 49 -10.35 -19.44 -17.80
CA TRP A 49 -11.65 -19.57 -17.13
C TRP A 49 -12.06 -21.00 -16.79
N SER A 50 -11.57 -21.99 -17.53
CA SER A 50 -11.93 -23.41 -17.35
C SER A 50 -11.07 -24.16 -16.34
N GLN A 51 -9.97 -23.55 -15.87
CA GLN A 51 -9.00 -24.18 -14.98
C GLN A 51 -8.84 -23.46 -13.63
N MET A 52 -9.61 -22.41 -13.35
CA MET A 52 -9.63 -21.81 -12.02
C MET A 52 -10.17 -22.81 -11.00
N THR A 53 -9.27 -23.36 -10.19
CA THR A 53 -9.69 -24.21 -9.07
C THR A 53 -10.31 -23.33 -7.97
N ALA A 54 -11.16 -23.92 -7.12
CA ALA A 54 -11.67 -23.22 -5.94
C ALA A 54 -10.53 -22.69 -5.04
N THR A 55 -9.40 -23.38 -5.04
CA THR A 55 -8.16 -22.97 -4.38
C THR A 55 -7.60 -21.69 -4.99
N ASP A 56 -7.51 -21.58 -6.31
CA ASP A 56 -7.03 -20.36 -6.98
C ASP A 56 -7.94 -19.16 -6.73
N ILE A 57 -9.27 -19.39 -6.71
CA ILE A 57 -10.26 -18.36 -6.39
C ILE A 57 -10.11 -17.88 -4.93
N PHE A 58 -10.01 -18.80 -3.97
CA PHE A 58 -9.78 -18.45 -2.56
C PHE A 58 -8.52 -17.60 -2.38
N TRP A 59 -7.45 -18.03 -3.02
CA TRP A 59 -6.16 -17.37 -2.99
C TRP A 59 -6.21 -15.98 -3.64
N PHE A 60 -6.91 -15.83 -4.78
CA PHE A 60 -7.14 -14.54 -5.42
C PHE A 60 -7.96 -13.58 -4.54
N VAL A 61 -9.00 -14.09 -3.85
CA VAL A 61 -9.78 -13.31 -2.87
C VAL A 61 -8.90 -12.86 -1.70
N MET A 62 -8.04 -13.74 -1.17
CA MET A 62 -7.08 -13.41 -0.11
C MET A 62 -6.08 -12.33 -0.56
N PHE A 63 -5.66 -12.36 -1.82
CA PHE A 63 -4.78 -11.34 -2.41
C PHE A 63 -5.47 -9.98 -2.50
N ILE A 64 -6.71 -9.92 -3.01
CA ILE A 64 -7.50 -8.69 -3.04
C ILE A 64 -7.71 -8.16 -1.61
N PHE A 65 -8.05 -9.05 -0.67
CA PHE A 65 -8.23 -8.68 0.73
C PHE A 65 -6.94 -8.12 1.34
N GLY A 66 -5.79 -8.74 1.06
CA GLY A 66 -4.47 -8.24 1.48
C GLY A 66 -4.19 -6.83 0.95
N ILE A 67 -4.44 -6.58 -0.35
CA ILE A 67 -4.32 -5.24 -0.92
C ILE A 67 -5.26 -4.26 -0.23
N ALA A 68 -6.52 -4.64 0.01
CA ALA A 68 -7.51 -3.79 0.66
C ALA A 68 -7.12 -3.42 2.10
N VAL A 69 -6.60 -4.37 2.88
CA VAL A 69 -6.08 -4.14 4.24
C VAL A 69 -4.91 -3.17 4.21
N VAL A 70 -3.98 -3.35 3.27
CA VAL A 70 -2.85 -2.44 3.14
C VAL A 70 -3.32 -1.03 2.79
N ILE A 71 -4.23 -0.89 1.81
CA ILE A 71 -4.82 0.41 1.46
C ILE A 71 -5.52 1.04 2.67
N TYR A 72 -6.25 0.26 3.47
CA TYR A 72 -6.90 0.74 4.68
C TYR A 72 -5.89 1.28 5.69
N VAL A 73 -4.82 0.54 5.96
CA VAL A 73 -3.75 0.94 6.88
C VAL A 73 -3.03 2.20 6.37
N ILE A 74 -2.74 2.29 5.06
CA ILE A 74 -2.17 3.49 4.42
C ILE A 74 -3.09 4.70 4.62
N ARG A 75 -4.40 4.54 4.40
CA ARG A 75 -5.41 5.61 4.60
C ARG A 75 -5.46 6.07 6.06
N LEU A 76 -5.46 5.11 6.99
CA LEU A 76 -5.46 5.40 8.42
C LEU A 76 -4.23 6.25 8.79
N PHE A 77 -3.06 5.83 8.34
CA PHE A 77 -1.80 6.54 8.60
C PHE A 77 -1.75 7.94 7.99
N ILE A 78 -2.27 8.11 6.77
CA ILE A 78 -2.34 9.43 6.11
C ILE A 78 -3.34 10.36 6.81
N ARG A 79 -4.48 9.84 7.30
CA ARG A 79 -5.49 10.64 8.01
C ARG A 79 -4.95 11.24 9.31
N TYR A 80 -4.14 10.50 10.05
CA TYR A 80 -3.53 11.00 11.28
C TYR A 80 -2.41 12.03 11.04
N ALA A 81 -2.02 12.27 9.78
CA ALA A 81 -0.93 13.18 9.46
C ALA A 81 -1.23 14.66 9.73
N PRO A 82 -0.27 15.42 10.32
CA PRO A 82 -0.43 16.85 10.56
C PRO A 82 -0.71 17.59 9.24
N ASN A 83 -0.10 17.11 8.14
CA ASN A 83 -0.41 17.55 6.80
C ASN A 83 -0.60 16.35 5.86
N VAL A 84 -1.85 16.10 5.50
CA VAL A 84 -2.28 14.99 4.63
C VAL A 84 -1.58 15.04 3.28
N LYS A 85 -1.53 16.20 2.62
CA LYS A 85 -0.92 16.33 1.28
C LYS A 85 0.57 16.02 1.29
N ILE A 86 1.29 16.53 2.30
CA ILE A 86 2.73 16.28 2.45
C ILE A 86 2.98 14.80 2.78
N ALA A 87 2.19 14.21 3.69
CA ALA A 87 2.32 12.80 4.04
C ALA A 87 2.07 11.88 2.83
N VAL A 88 1.00 12.14 2.06
CA VAL A 88 0.71 11.42 0.82
C VAL A 88 1.90 11.50 -0.14
N LEU A 89 2.49 12.68 -0.31
CA LEU A 89 3.59 12.89 -1.25
C LEU A 89 4.86 12.15 -0.79
N ILE A 90 5.17 12.17 0.51
CA ILE A 90 6.28 11.41 1.10
C ILE A 90 6.06 9.91 0.89
N TYR A 91 4.89 9.38 1.23
CA TYR A 91 4.60 7.95 1.08
C TYR A 91 4.57 7.51 -0.39
N ALA A 92 4.05 8.34 -1.30
CA ALA A 92 4.05 8.06 -2.72
C ALA A 92 5.48 8.01 -3.29
N VAL A 93 6.33 8.97 -2.94
CA VAL A 93 7.75 8.97 -3.35
C VAL A 93 8.48 7.75 -2.80
N LEU A 94 8.29 7.44 -1.52
CA LEU A 94 8.87 6.25 -0.90
C LEU A 94 8.47 4.97 -1.65
N ILE A 95 7.17 4.80 -1.94
CA ILE A 95 6.68 3.61 -2.65
C ILE A 95 7.21 3.55 -4.09
N ILE A 96 7.19 4.66 -4.83
CA ILE A 96 7.71 4.72 -6.21
C ILE A 96 9.18 4.36 -6.25
N VAL A 97 10.01 4.99 -5.41
CA VAL A 97 11.46 4.74 -5.38
C VAL A 97 11.75 3.30 -4.97
N SER A 98 11.04 2.79 -3.96
CA SER A 98 11.23 1.42 -3.48
C SER A 98 10.93 0.40 -4.56
N VAL A 99 9.81 0.54 -5.26
CA VAL A 99 9.44 -0.38 -6.35
C VAL A 99 10.33 -0.18 -7.56
N ALA A 100 10.75 1.04 -7.89
CA ALA A 100 11.68 1.28 -8.99
C ALA A 100 13.01 0.55 -8.77
N VAL A 101 13.60 0.67 -7.57
CA VAL A 101 14.83 -0.07 -7.21
C VAL A 101 14.60 -1.58 -7.24
N LEU A 102 13.42 -2.05 -6.82
CA LEU A 102 13.09 -3.47 -6.83
C LEU A 102 12.94 -4.00 -8.26
N VAL A 103 12.18 -3.30 -9.11
CA VAL A 103 11.97 -3.63 -10.52
C VAL A 103 13.28 -3.59 -11.29
N ASP A 104 14.14 -2.60 -11.04
CA ASP A 104 15.47 -2.50 -11.65
C ASP A 104 16.32 -3.74 -11.33
N LYS A 105 16.44 -4.10 -10.05
CA LYS A 105 17.16 -5.31 -9.62
C LYS A 105 16.56 -6.62 -10.14
N LEU A 106 15.23 -6.69 -10.29
CA LEU A 106 14.58 -7.86 -10.86
C LEU A 106 14.71 -7.93 -12.38
N ALA A 107 14.74 -6.80 -13.07
CA ALA A 107 14.90 -6.76 -14.53
C ALA A 107 16.26 -7.29 -14.96
N GLU A 108 17.29 -7.14 -14.12
CA GLU A 108 18.63 -7.70 -14.34
C GLU A 108 18.65 -9.24 -14.25
N THR A 109 17.70 -9.85 -13.53
CA THR A 109 17.80 -11.27 -13.11
C THR A 109 16.61 -12.13 -13.54
N THR A 110 15.60 -11.57 -14.22
CA THR A 110 14.33 -12.25 -14.45
C THR A 110 13.61 -11.81 -15.73
N LYS A 111 12.74 -12.68 -16.27
CA LYS A 111 11.88 -12.38 -17.43
C LYS A 111 10.87 -11.27 -17.12
N ALA A 112 10.57 -10.42 -18.11
CA ALA A 112 9.63 -9.31 -17.97
C ALA A 112 8.23 -9.69 -17.45
N LEU A 113 7.77 -10.93 -17.70
CA LEU A 113 6.48 -11.43 -17.22
C LEU A 113 6.38 -11.45 -15.69
N ASN A 114 7.50 -11.71 -15.00
CA ASN A 114 7.56 -11.71 -13.54
C ASN A 114 7.67 -10.30 -12.95
N LEU A 115 7.88 -9.26 -13.76
CA LEU A 115 7.86 -7.86 -13.32
C LEU A 115 6.42 -7.31 -13.21
N MET A 116 5.47 -7.86 -13.99
CA MET A 116 4.08 -7.40 -13.99
C MET A 116 3.43 -7.35 -12.60
N PRO A 117 3.54 -8.40 -11.76
CA PRO A 117 3.00 -8.39 -10.40
C PRO A 117 3.43 -7.17 -9.57
N HIS A 118 4.70 -6.78 -9.68
CA HIS A 118 5.27 -5.66 -8.94
C HIS A 118 4.67 -4.34 -9.38
N VAL A 119 4.47 -4.15 -10.69
CA VAL A 119 3.85 -2.96 -11.27
C VAL A 119 2.38 -2.86 -10.86
N ILE A 120 1.64 -3.97 -10.92
CA ILE A 120 0.20 -4.02 -10.57
C ILE A 120 0.00 -3.69 -9.09
N ILE A 121 0.77 -4.33 -8.20
CA ILE A 121 0.70 -4.07 -6.76
C ILE A 121 1.02 -2.61 -6.45
N ASN A 122 2.02 -2.04 -7.13
CA ASN A 122 2.39 -0.64 -6.95
C ASN A 122 1.28 0.33 -7.38
N LEU A 123 0.71 0.12 -8.56
CA LEU A 123 -0.43 0.91 -9.04
C LEU A 123 -1.62 0.82 -8.07
N ALA A 124 -1.90 -0.37 -7.53
CA ALA A 124 -2.96 -0.58 -6.54
C ALA A 124 -2.75 0.24 -5.26
N PHE A 125 -1.51 0.51 -4.86
CA PHE A 125 -1.20 1.39 -3.72
C PHE A 125 -1.17 2.87 -4.10
N LEU A 126 -0.71 3.23 -5.30
CA LEU A 126 -0.61 4.62 -5.76
C LEU A 126 -1.96 5.26 -6.05
N VAL A 127 -2.91 4.53 -6.65
CA VAL A 127 -4.26 5.03 -6.96
C VAL A 127 -4.99 5.60 -5.73
N PRO A 128 -5.12 4.89 -4.60
CA PRO A 128 -5.77 5.44 -3.41
C PRO A 128 -5.00 6.59 -2.78
N MET A 129 -3.66 6.61 -2.87
CA MET A 129 -2.86 7.76 -2.44
C MET A 129 -3.12 8.99 -3.32
N ALA A 130 -3.17 8.83 -4.64
CA ALA A 130 -3.52 9.92 -5.57
C ALA A 130 -4.93 10.46 -5.29
N MET A 131 -5.92 9.58 -5.07
CA MET A 131 -7.27 10.01 -4.68
C MET A 131 -7.27 10.82 -3.37
N MET A 132 -6.49 10.40 -2.37
CA MET A 132 -6.33 11.15 -1.13
C MET A 132 -5.57 12.48 -1.31
N PHE A 133 -4.64 12.57 -2.26
CA PHE A 133 -3.94 13.81 -2.57
C PHE A 133 -4.90 14.89 -3.09
N PHE A 134 -5.75 14.51 -4.05
CA PHE A 134 -6.73 15.42 -4.67
C PHE A 134 -7.90 15.72 -3.71
N LYS A 135 -8.41 14.71 -2.99
CA LYS A 135 -9.54 14.87 -2.06
C LYS A 135 -9.14 15.47 -0.70
N GLY A 136 -7.90 15.26 -0.26
CA GLY A 136 -7.33 15.81 0.98
C GLY A 136 -7.11 17.33 0.96
N GLY A 137 -7.49 18.00 -0.14
CA GLY A 137 -7.62 19.45 -0.22
C GLY A 137 -9.01 19.99 0.16
N GLU A 138 -10.06 19.16 0.21
CA GLU A 138 -11.43 19.61 0.42
C GLU A 138 -11.90 19.51 1.89
N ASN A 139 -11.35 18.60 2.71
CA ASN A 139 -11.85 18.34 4.06
C ASN A 139 -10.85 18.70 5.16
N LYS A 140 -10.64 20.00 5.39
CA LYS A 140 -10.00 20.47 6.65
C LYS A 140 -10.76 21.61 7.33
N ASN A 141 -12.06 21.76 7.10
CA ASN A 141 -12.85 22.82 7.73
C ASN A 141 -14.27 22.44 8.17
N THR A 142 -14.64 21.17 8.30
CA THR A 142 -15.97 20.84 8.82
C THR A 142 -15.97 19.49 9.51
N THR A 143 -16.26 19.53 10.82
CA THR A 143 -16.74 18.42 11.64
C THR A 143 -15.68 17.37 12.04
N ASP A 144 -15.02 17.60 13.19
CA ASP A 144 -14.49 16.56 14.11
C ASP A 144 -14.26 17.22 15.50
N LEU A 145 -15.14 18.15 15.92
CA LEU A 145 -15.23 18.71 17.29
C LEU A 145 -16.58 18.38 17.97
N GLU A 146 -17.39 17.52 17.36
CA GLU A 146 -18.58 16.97 17.99
C GLU A 146 -18.34 15.48 18.12
N ASP A 147 -17.81 15.08 19.28
CA ASP A 147 -18.42 14.02 20.09
C ASP A 147 -17.71 13.93 21.45
N GLU A 148 -18.49 14.34 22.46
CA GLU A 148 -18.49 13.92 23.87
C GLU A 148 -17.41 14.48 24.80
N ASP A 149 -17.76 15.61 25.42
CA ASP A 149 -17.48 15.88 26.82
C ASP A 149 -18.44 15.03 27.68
N PRO A 150 -17.98 14.00 28.42
CA PRO A 150 -18.87 13.14 29.20
C PRO A 150 -19.04 13.61 30.65
N ASP A 151 -18.74 14.86 31.02
CA ASP A 151 -18.99 15.36 32.38
C ASP A 151 -19.16 16.91 32.42
N LEU A 152 -20.33 17.42 32.03
CA LEU A 152 -20.92 18.69 32.51
C LEU A 152 -22.44 18.76 32.27
#